data_AF-A0A399SYV2-F1
#
_entry.id   AF-A0A399SYV2-F1
#
_cell.length_a   1.000
_cell.length_b   1.000
_cell.length_c   1.000
_cell.angle_alpha   90.00
_cell.angle_beta   90.00
_cell.angle_gamma   90.00
#
_symmetry.space_group_name_H-M   'P 1'
#
loop_
_entity.id
_entity.type
_entity.pdbx_description
1 polymer ?
#
loop_
_entity_poly.entity_id
_entity_poly.type
_entity_poly.pdbx_seq_one_letter_code
_entity_poly.pdbx_strand_id
1 'polypeptide(L)'
;MTEEDRLLLKELKTNVQQLFSSFKHLENENRLLHDEISKLRNKIGELEHEKSEIGQKNEQLKIANQLLSEKHGNGEAKQKINLLIREIDKCIALLNK
;
A
#
# COMPACT_ATOMS: atom_id res chain seq x y z
N MET A 1 54.99 -15.79 33.11
CA MET A 1 53.71 -16.29 32.57
C MET A 1 53.65 -17.77 32.86
N THR A 2 52.63 -18.20 33.58
CA THR A 2 52.39 -19.62 33.87
C THR A 2 51.76 -20.30 32.65
N GLU A 3 51.80 -21.64 32.61
CA GLU A 3 51.12 -22.42 31.57
C GLU A 3 49.60 -22.23 31.61
N GLU A 4 49.07 -21.99 32.81
CA GLU A 4 47.67 -21.70 33.10
C GLU A 4 47.23 -20.35 32.47
N ASP A 5 48.07 -19.32 32.60
CA ASP A 5 47.83 -18.01 31.97
C ASP A 5 47.71 -18.14 30.44
N ARG A 6 48.53 -19.00 29.82
CA ARG A 6 48.52 -19.23 28.36
C ARG A 6 47.24 -19.93 27.90
N LEU A 7 46.75 -20.87 28.70
CA LEU A 7 45.52 -21.61 28.40
C LEU A 7 44.31 -20.68 28.45
N LEU A 8 44.21 -19.86 29.49
CA LEU A 8 43.16 -18.85 29.66
C LEU A 8 43.17 -17.83 28.52
N LEU A 9 44.35 -17.37 28.10
CA LEU A 9 44.49 -16.44 26.96
C LEU A 9 44.00 -17.05 25.65
N LYS A 10 44.26 -18.34 25.43
CA LYS A 10 43.81 -19.08 24.24
C LYS A 10 42.29 -19.25 24.22
N GLU A 11 41.70 -19.57 25.37
CA GLU A 11 40.25 -19.71 25.51
C GLU A 11 39.55 -18.36 25.30
N LEU A 12 40.05 -17.29 25.94
CA LEU A 12 39.55 -15.94 25.76
C LEU A 12 39.60 -15.52 24.28
N LYS A 13 40.73 -15.76 23.60
CA LYS A 13 40.86 -15.45 22.17
C LYS A 13 39.81 -16.19 21.33
N THR A 14 39.54 -17.45 21.65
CA THR A 14 38.56 -18.28 20.93
C THR A 14 37.15 -17.74 21.15
N ASN A 15 36.79 -17.45 22.40
CA ASN A 15 35.47 -16.90 22.76
C ASN A 15 35.22 -15.54 22.11
N VAL A 16 36.23 -14.67 22.08
CA VAL A 16 36.16 -13.37 21.41
C VAL A 16 35.97 -13.54 19.90
N GLN A 17 36.69 -14.47 19.27
CA GLN A 17 36.53 -14.76 17.84
C GLN A 17 35.13 -15.28 17.51
N GLN A 18 34.60 -16.19 18.33
CA GLN A 18 33.23 -16.69 18.18
C GLN A 18 32.21 -15.57 18.34
N LEU A 19 32.37 -14.71 19.35
CA LEU A 19 31.50 -13.56 19.57
C LEU A 19 31.46 -12.63 18.34
N PHE A 20 32.63 -12.29 17.79
CA PHE A 20 32.69 -11.46 16.58
C PHE A 20 32.04 -12.14 15.37
N SER A 21 32.19 -13.45 15.22
CA SER A 21 31.56 -14.21 14.14
C SER A 21 30.03 -14.17 14.27
N SER A 22 29.50 -14.44 15.46
CA SER A 22 28.07 -14.39 15.74
C SER A 22 27.50 -12.98 15.56
N PHE A 23 28.23 -11.96 16.01
CA PHE A 23 27.84 -10.57 15.84
C PHE A 23 27.74 -10.18 14.36
N LYS A 24 28.75 -10.52 13.56
CA LYS A 24 28.72 -10.26 12.10
C LYS A 24 27.61 -11.01 11.39
N HIS A 25 27.31 -12.23 11.83
CA HIS A 25 26.19 -12.99 11.28
C HIS A 25 24.86 -12.29 11.56
N LEU A 26 24.60 -11.93 12.82
CA LEU A 26 23.40 -11.21 13.23
C LEU A 26 23.26 -9.84 12.54
N GLU A 27 24.36 -9.10 12.38
CA GLU A 27 24.38 -7.83 11.66
C GLU A 27 23.97 -8.01 10.19
N ASN A 28 24.49 -9.05 9.54
CA ASN A 28 24.11 -9.37 8.16
C ASN A 28 22.66 -9.83 8.04
N GLU A 29 22.18 -10.69 8.93
CA GLU A 29 20.77 -11.11 8.95
C GLU A 29 19.84 -9.92 9.16
N ASN A 30 20.15 -9.03 10.12
CA ASN A 30 19.34 -7.84 10.36
C ASN A 30 19.29 -6.93 9.13
N ARG A 31 20.42 -6.75 8.43
CA ARG A 31 20.47 -6.01 7.17
C ARG A 31 19.58 -6.66 6.09
N LEU A 32 19.65 -7.97 5.93
CA LEU A 32 18.83 -8.70 4.96
C LEU A 32 17.33 -8.58 5.27
N LEU A 33 16.96 -8.74 6.55
CA LEU A 33 15.58 -8.58 7.01
C LEU A 33 15.06 -7.15 6.77
N HIS A 34 15.89 -6.13 7.02
CA HIS A 34 15.52 -4.74 6.72
C HIS A 34 15.25 -4.53 5.22
N ASP A 35 16.10 -5.11 4.37
CA ASP A 35 15.96 -5.01 2.91
C ASP A 35 14.70 -5.74 2.42
N GLU A 36 14.40 -6.91 2.98
CA GLU A 36 13.18 -7.66 2.70
C GLU A 36 11.92 -6.91 3.15
N ILE A 37 11.93 -6.33 4.36
CA ILE A 37 10.83 -5.50 4.87
C ILE A 37 10.59 -4.30 3.93
N SER A 38 11.65 -3.65 3.45
CA SER A 38 11.52 -2.54 2.50
C SER A 38 10.86 -2.99 1.19
N LYS A 39 11.31 -4.11 0.62
CA LYS A 39 10.73 -4.69 -0.61
C LYS A 39 9.25 -5.07 -0.42
N LEU A 40 8.91 -5.72 0.69
CA LEU A 40 7.53 -6.10 1.00
C LEU A 40 6.63 -4.88 1.16
N ARG A 41 7.10 -3.82 1.84
CA ARG A 41 6.35 -2.56 1.98
C ARG A 41 6.08 -1.90 0.62
N ASN A 42 7.09 -1.83 -0.24
CA ASN A 42 6.90 -1.31 -1.60
C ASN A 42 5.89 -2.15 -2.37
N LYS A 43 5.98 -3.48 -2.27
CA LYS A 43 5.05 -4.38 -2.97
C LYS A 43 3.61 -4.23 -2.48
N ILE A 44 3.42 -4.04 -1.17
CA ILE A 44 2.10 -3.76 -0.59
C ILE A 44 1.54 -2.45 -1.17
N GLY A 45 2.35 -1.38 -1.21
CA GLY A 45 1.92 -0.10 -1.78
C GLY A 45 1.51 -0.20 -3.25
N GLU A 46 2.27 -0.94 -4.07
CA GLU A 46 1.90 -1.22 -5.46
C GLU A 46 0.56 -1.96 -5.58
N LEU A 47 0.36 -3.01 -4.78
CA LEU A 47 -0.87 -3.82 -4.80
C LEU A 47 -2.08 -3.02 -4.31
N GLU A 48 -1.91 -2.16 -3.31
CA GLU A 48 -2.97 -1.27 -2.84
C GLU A 48 -3.37 -0.24 -3.92
N HIS A 49 -2.39 0.30 -4.64
CA HIS A 49 -2.64 1.20 -5.75
C HIS A 49 -3.39 0.49 -6.89
N GLU A 50 -2.92 -0.68 -7.33
CA GLU A 50 -3.58 -1.49 -8.35
C GLU A 50 -5.01 -1.87 -7.94
N LYS A 51 -5.22 -2.26 -6.69
CA LYS A 51 -6.55 -2.55 -6.14
C LYS A 51 -7.47 -1.33 -6.20
N SER A 52 -6.96 -0.15 -5.89
CA SER A 52 -7.73 1.10 -6.00
C SER A 52 -8.14 1.38 -7.44
N GLU A 53 -7.20 1.27 -8.38
CA GLU A 53 -7.48 1.47 -9.81
C GLU A 53 -8.52 0.49 -10.35
N ILE A 54 -8.38 -0.80 -10.01
CA ILE A 54 -9.35 -1.83 -10.40
C ILE A 54 -10.71 -1.55 -9.76
N GLY A 55 -10.73 -1.09 -8.50
CA GLY A 55 -11.95 -0.65 -7.81
C GLY A 55 -12.68 0.46 -8.57
N GLN A 56 -11.96 1.51 -8.97
CA GLN A 56 -12.52 2.62 -9.75
C GLN A 56 -13.02 2.16 -11.12
N LYS A 57 -12.25 1.34 -11.85
CA LYS A 57 -12.67 0.77 -13.14
C LYS A 57 -13.95 -0.06 -12.99
N ASN A 58 -14.05 -0.87 -11.93
CA ASN A 58 -15.26 -1.65 -11.64
C ASN A 58 -16.47 -0.77 -11.32
N GLU A 59 -16.28 0.31 -10.57
CA GLU A 59 -17.35 1.26 -10.29
C GLU A 59 -17.85 1.96 -11.56
N GLN A 60 -16.93 2.41 -12.41
CA GLN A 60 -17.26 2.97 -13.73
C GLN A 60 -18.05 1.97 -14.59
N LEU A 61 -17.63 0.71 -14.62
CA LEU A 61 -18.33 -0.35 -15.35
C LEU A 61 -19.72 -0.63 -14.76
N LYS A 62 -19.88 -0.61 -13.44
CA LYS A 62 -21.20 -0.75 -12.79
C LYS A 62 -22.14 0.37 -13.19
N ILE A 63 -21.66 1.62 -13.17
CA ILE A 63 -22.45 2.80 -13.59
C ILE A 63 -22.83 2.66 -15.07
N ALA A 64 -21.87 2.32 -15.94
CA ALA A 64 -22.14 2.10 -17.36
C ALA A 64 -23.18 1.00 -17.60
N ASN A 65 -23.08 -0.12 -16.87
CA ASN A 65 -24.04 -1.23 -16.97
C ASN A 65 -25.43 -0.86 -16.43
N GLN A 66 -25.52 -0.07 -15.36
CA GLN A 66 -26.80 0.46 -14.87
C GLN A 66 -27.45 1.38 -15.91
N LEU A 67 -26.70 2.32 -16.49
CA LEU A 67 -27.18 3.20 -17.56
C LEU A 67 -27.66 2.42 -18.81
N LEU A 68 -26.96 1.32 -19.15
CA LEU A 68 -27.35 0.45 -20.27
C LEU A 68 -28.56 -0.44 -19.96
N SER A 69 -28.65 -0.95 -18.72
CA SER A 69 -29.80 -1.75 -18.25
C SER A 69 -31.06 -0.89 -18.08
N GLU A 70 -30.89 0.38 -17.72
CA GLU A 70 -31.94 1.40 -17.71
C GLU A 70 -32.41 1.82 -19.11
N LYS A 71 -32.02 1.15 -20.21
CA LYS A 71 -32.70 1.34 -21.51
C LYS A 71 -34.19 0.93 -21.49
N HIS A 72 -34.68 0.24 -20.46
CA HIS A 72 -36.12 0.14 -20.15
C HIS A 72 -36.67 1.31 -19.29
N GLY A 73 -35.81 2.16 -18.71
CA GLY A 73 -36.11 3.33 -17.87
C GLY A 73 -35.68 4.68 -18.47
N ASN A 74 -35.45 4.76 -19.78
CA ASN A 74 -34.96 5.95 -20.51
C ASN A 74 -35.83 7.23 -20.32
N GLY A 75 -37.09 7.07 -19.91
CA GLY A 75 -37.98 8.19 -19.55
C GLY A 75 -37.69 8.77 -18.16
N GLU A 76 -37.38 7.92 -17.19
CA GLU A 76 -37.20 8.29 -15.79
C GLU A 76 -35.84 8.98 -15.57
N ALA A 77 -34.79 8.46 -16.20
CA ALA A 77 -33.46 9.09 -16.21
C ALA A 77 -33.49 10.46 -16.89
N LYS A 78 -34.18 10.59 -18.04
CA LYS A 78 -34.40 11.89 -18.71
C LYS A 78 -35.19 12.86 -17.83
N GLN A 79 -36.19 12.39 -17.09
CA GLN A 79 -36.94 13.24 -16.16
C GLN A 79 -36.06 13.73 -15.00
N LYS A 80 -35.25 12.85 -14.40
CA LYS A 80 -34.32 13.25 -13.33
C LYS A 80 -33.29 14.26 -13.81
N ILE A 81 -32.71 14.08 -15.00
CA ILE A 81 -31.78 15.05 -15.61
C ILE A 81 -32.48 16.40 -15.83
N ASN A 82 -33.70 16.40 -16.36
CA ASN A 82 -34.45 17.64 -16.58
C ASN A 82 -34.84 18.36 -15.28
N LEU A 83 -35.04 17.63 -14.18
CA LEU A 83 -35.28 18.22 -12.87
C LEU A 83 -34.02 18.86 -12.31
N LEU A 84 -32.87 18.17 -12.39
CA LEU A 84 -31.56 18.69 -11.96
C LEU A 84 -31.17 19.96 -12.73
N ILE A 85 -31.38 20.00 -14.06
CA ILE A 85 -31.11 21.20 -14.88
C ILE A 85 -31.97 22.39 -14.41
N ARG A 86 -33.26 22.18 -14.10
CA ARG A 86 -34.12 23.25 -13.58
C ARG A 86 -33.69 23.76 -12.21
N GLU A 87 -33.17 22.89 -11.36
CA GLU A 87 -32.60 23.32 -10.06
C GLU A 87 -31.35 24.16 -10.26
N ILE A 88 -30.47 23.76 -11.17
CA ILE A 88 -29.28 24.54 -11.54
C ILE A 88 -29.69 25.91 -12.08
N ASP A 89 -30.66 25.97 -13.00
CA ASP A 89 -31.17 27.24 -13.54
C ASP A 89 -31.75 28.15 -12.44
N LYS A 90 -32.48 27.59 -11.47
CA LYS A 90 -32.98 28.34 -10.31
C LYS A 90 -31.84 28.88 -9.44
N CYS A 91 -30.82 28.07 -9.18
CA CYS A 91 -29.64 28.50 -8.42
C CYS A 91 -28.88 29.61 -9.17
N ILE A 92 -28.70 29.49 -10.49
CA ILE A 92 -28.07 30.53 -11.32
C ILE A 92 -28.89 31.83 -11.30
N ALA A 93 -30.23 31.73 -11.38
CA ALA A 93 -31.10 32.91 -11.31
C ALA A 93 -31.07 33.60 -9.93
N LEU A 94 -30.85 32.84 -8.85
CA LEU A 94 -30.65 33.39 -7.51
C LEU A 94 -29.27 34.06 -7.34
N LEU A 95 -28.26 33.64 -8.10
CA LEU A 95 -26.91 34.23 -8.10
C LEU A 95 -26.78 35.48 -8.98
N ASN A 96 -27.68 35.66 -9.94
CA ASN A 96 -27.74 36.84 -10.83
C ASN A 96 -28.72 37.93 -10.35
N LYS A 97 -29.06 37.90 -9.06
CA LYS A 97 -29.72 38.98 -8.31
C LYS A 97 -28.73 39.54 -7.29
#